data_AF-A0A812R4X3-F1
#
_entry.id   AF-A0A812R4X3-F1
#
_cell.length_a   1.000
_cell.length_b   1.000
_cell.length_c   1.000
_cell.angle_alpha   90.00
_cell.angle_beta   90.00
_cell.angle_gamma   90.00
#
_symmetry.space_group_name_H-M   'P 1'
#
loop_
_entity.id
_entity.type
_entity.pdbx_description
1 polymer ?
#
loop_
_entity_poly.entity_id
_entity_poly.type
_entity_poly.pdbx_seq_one_letter_code
_entity_poly.pdbx_strand_id
1 'polypeptide(L)'
;MPPPNAGGLAGLLAGNPLLAANPLLTANPLILATLANPAQPSAAIQQGGPTAAEEVDSNLIDPDVQELCDYFHIEERHARRLSDIMKNRQETFVEDMERLYDVLERANSPAGLLVVKMREMEEGTFVGKVKADKDLAAVSKKYKLDEQAESKLADILARYDDVPRSGYLIEIERHLEVSNRPSAMAMMLLRKLGEGQSLGKPGQPAPGSYLDNAESSI
;
A
#
# COMPACT_ATOMS: atom_id res chain seq x y z
N MET A 1 21.03 50.39 -6.95
CA MET A 1 22.47 50.30 -7.32
C MET A 1 22.86 48.83 -7.34
N PRO A 2 23.59 48.34 -8.35
CA PRO A 2 24.08 46.96 -8.43
C PRO A 2 25.58 46.91 -7.95
N PRO A 3 26.46 45.92 -8.26
CA PRO A 3 27.31 45.23 -7.28
C PRO A 3 28.82 45.60 -7.39
N PRO A 4 29.80 44.93 -6.72
CA PRO A 4 30.31 43.56 -7.02
C PRO A 4 30.57 42.76 -5.69
N ASN A 5 31.39 41.69 -5.51
CA ASN A 5 32.27 40.79 -6.30
C ASN A 5 32.34 39.44 -5.51
N ALA A 6 32.26 38.22 -6.08
CA ALA A 6 33.28 37.40 -6.79
C ALA A 6 34.38 36.72 -5.91
N GLY A 7 34.57 35.40 -6.13
CA GLY A 7 35.58 34.54 -5.50
C GLY A 7 34.95 33.25 -4.92
N GLY A 8 35.36 32.01 -5.26
CA GLY A 8 36.44 31.56 -6.16
C GLY A 8 36.10 30.25 -6.89
N LEU A 9 37.09 29.68 -7.59
CA LEU A 9 36.95 28.61 -8.60
C LEU A 9 37.62 27.28 -8.20
N ALA A 10 37.38 26.27 -9.05
CA ALA A 10 38.22 25.10 -9.33
C ALA A 10 38.17 23.88 -8.37
N GLY A 11 37.36 22.89 -8.78
CA GLY A 11 37.91 21.76 -9.54
C GLY A 11 38.25 20.45 -8.81
N LEU A 12 37.69 19.35 -9.32
CA LEU A 12 38.53 18.23 -9.77
C LEU A 12 37.86 17.47 -10.93
N LEU A 13 38.61 17.19 -11.98
CA LEU A 13 38.22 16.33 -13.10
C LEU A 13 39.02 15.03 -13.02
N ALA A 14 38.36 13.93 -12.65
CA ALA A 14 38.84 12.56 -12.84
C ALA A 14 37.60 11.64 -12.89
N GLY A 15 37.49 10.67 -13.80
CA GLY A 15 38.39 10.34 -14.91
C GLY A 15 38.31 8.86 -15.23
N ASN A 16 37.41 8.46 -16.14
CA ASN A 16 37.21 7.05 -16.53
C ASN A 16 37.14 6.87 -18.06
N PRO A 17 38.29 6.80 -18.76
CA PRO A 17 38.36 6.40 -20.16
C PRO A 17 38.83 4.94 -20.25
N LEU A 18 37.91 3.96 -20.31
CA LEU A 18 38.29 2.56 -20.52
C LEU A 18 37.34 1.82 -21.47
N LEU A 19 37.98 1.26 -22.52
CA LEU A 19 37.60 0.15 -23.42
C LEU A 19 36.10 0.01 -23.79
N ALA A 20 35.65 0.32 -25.01
CA ALA A 20 36.07 -0.14 -26.34
C ALA A 20 35.64 -1.56 -26.74
N ALA A 21 35.19 -1.66 -27.99
CA ALA A 21 35.15 -2.85 -28.86
C ALA A 21 34.53 -4.15 -28.30
N ASN A 22 33.28 -4.42 -28.69
CA ASN A 22 32.69 -5.77 -28.63
C ASN A 22 32.39 -6.31 -30.07
N PRO A 23 33.42 -6.72 -30.85
CA PRO A 23 33.25 -7.23 -32.21
C PRO A 23 33.04 -8.76 -32.21
N LEU A 24 31.92 -9.22 -31.63
CA LEU A 24 31.58 -10.64 -31.54
C LEU A 24 30.42 -11.01 -32.48
N LEU A 25 30.71 -10.95 -33.77
CA LEU A 25 29.80 -11.28 -34.88
C LEU A 25 30.23 -12.63 -35.50
N THR A 26 30.37 -13.67 -34.66
CA THR A 26 30.95 -14.97 -35.04
C THR A 26 30.21 -16.15 -34.39
N ALA A 27 30.39 -17.34 -34.98
CA ALA A 27 29.92 -18.64 -34.48
C ALA A 27 28.40 -18.84 -34.32
N ASN A 28 27.66 -18.82 -35.44
CA ASN A 28 26.43 -19.60 -35.55
C ASN A 28 26.56 -20.61 -36.71
N PRO A 29 27.06 -21.84 -36.46
CA PRO A 29 27.63 -22.74 -37.48
C PRO A 29 26.60 -23.58 -38.27
N LEU A 30 25.35 -23.14 -38.38
CA LEU A 30 24.20 -23.98 -38.78
C LEU A 30 23.64 -23.68 -40.18
N ILE A 31 24.48 -23.22 -41.13
CA ILE A 31 24.10 -23.01 -42.54
C ILE A 31 25.13 -23.65 -43.48
N LEU A 32 25.15 -24.99 -43.57
CA LEU A 32 25.89 -25.73 -44.60
C LEU A 32 25.33 -27.16 -44.85
N ALA A 33 24.03 -27.32 -45.13
CA ALA A 33 23.42 -28.65 -45.27
C ALA A 33 22.21 -28.76 -46.23
N THR A 34 22.17 -28.00 -47.34
CA THR A 34 21.08 -28.12 -48.35
C THR A 34 21.58 -28.11 -49.79
N LEU A 35 22.08 -29.25 -50.26
CA LEU A 35 22.28 -29.55 -51.68
C LEU A 35 21.78 -30.98 -51.98
N ALA A 36 21.15 -31.13 -53.15
CA ALA A 36 20.69 -32.40 -53.76
C ALA A 36 19.59 -33.22 -53.03
N ASN A 37 18.31 -32.85 -53.24
CA ASN A 37 17.27 -33.83 -53.60
C ASN A 37 16.08 -33.17 -54.34
N PRO A 38 15.73 -33.57 -55.58
CA PRO A 38 14.65 -32.94 -56.36
C PRO A 38 13.36 -33.80 -56.46
N ALA A 39 12.73 -34.18 -55.35
CA ALA A 39 11.42 -34.87 -55.37
C ALA A 39 10.62 -34.78 -54.05
N GLN A 40 9.61 -33.89 -53.99
CA GLN A 40 8.23 -34.11 -53.48
C GLN A 40 7.47 -32.78 -53.25
N PRO A 41 6.14 -32.73 -53.48
CA PRO A 41 5.29 -31.58 -53.13
C PRO A 41 4.41 -31.78 -51.88
N SER A 42 3.88 -30.67 -51.35
CA SER A 42 2.65 -30.58 -50.53
C SER A 42 2.66 -30.97 -49.03
N ALA A 43 3.28 -30.13 -48.20
CA ALA A 43 2.78 -29.67 -46.88
C ALA A 43 3.55 -28.37 -46.52
N ALA A 44 2.96 -27.18 -46.36
CA ALA A 44 1.93 -26.72 -45.41
C ALA A 44 2.48 -26.45 -43.99
N ILE A 45 2.10 -25.28 -43.43
CA ILE A 45 2.36 -24.75 -42.08
C ILE A 45 3.75 -24.10 -41.82
N GLN A 46 3.75 -22.76 -41.93
CA GLN A 46 4.29 -21.74 -41.00
C GLN A 46 5.56 -22.08 -40.19
N GLN A 47 6.66 -21.34 -40.37
CA GLN A 47 6.90 -20.04 -39.70
C GLN A 47 6.85 -20.09 -38.16
N GLY A 48 7.78 -20.83 -37.54
CA GLY A 48 8.16 -20.59 -36.15
C GLY A 48 8.99 -19.31 -36.04
N GLY A 49 8.35 -18.22 -35.63
CA GLY A 49 9.05 -16.99 -35.23
C GLY A 49 9.83 -17.19 -33.92
N PRO A 50 10.81 -16.31 -33.60
CA PRO A 50 11.48 -16.35 -32.30
C PRO A 50 10.47 -16.11 -31.16
N THR A 51 10.79 -16.67 -29.99
CA THR A 51 10.04 -16.51 -28.74
C THR A 51 9.47 -15.11 -28.57
N ALA A 52 8.15 -15.02 -28.46
CA ALA A 52 7.50 -13.82 -27.96
C ALA A 52 8.10 -13.52 -26.57
N ALA A 53 8.56 -12.28 -26.38
CA ALA A 53 8.45 -11.70 -25.06
C ALA A 53 6.95 -11.64 -24.73
N GLU A 54 6.57 -11.93 -23.49
CA GLU A 54 5.18 -11.77 -23.07
C GLU A 54 4.84 -10.27 -23.13
N GLU A 55 4.15 -9.87 -24.20
CA GLU A 55 3.49 -8.57 -24.29
C GLU A 55 2.33 -8.59 -23.29
N VAL A 56 2.66 -8.29 -22.03
CA VAL A 56 1.70 -8.19 -20.92
C VAL A 56 0.60 -7.24 -21.35
N ASP A 57 -0.60 -7.76 -21.58
CA ASP A 57 -1.68 -6.99 -22.21
C ASP A 57 -2.12 -5.86 -21.29
N SER A 58 -1.68 -4.64 -21.64
CA SER A 58 -1.93 -3.42 -20.86
C SER A 58 -3.42 -3.10 -20.66
N ASN A 59 -4.33 -3.70 -21.44
CA ASN A 59 -5.79 -3.52 -21.29
C ASN A 59 -6.48 -4.61 -20.46
N LEU A 60 -5.82 -5.72 -20.12
CA LEU A 60 -6.42 -6.73 -19.25
C LEU A 60 -6.56 -6.18 -17.83
N ILE A 61 -7.80 -5.88 -17.46
CA ILE A 61 -8.19 -5.62 -16.07
C ILE A 61 -8.03 -6.94 -15.31
N ASP A 62 -7.42 -6.87 -14.14
CA ASP A 62 -7.22 -8.03 -13.27
C ASP A 62 -8.58 -8.65 -12.87
N PRO A 63 -8.72 -9.99 -12.83
CA PRO A 63 -10.02 -10.64 -12.58
C PRO A 63 -10.62 -10.29 -11.21
N ASP A 64 -9.82 -10.15 -10.14
CA ASP A 64 -10.34 -9.77 -8.82
C ASP A 64 -10.81 -8.30 -8.83
N VAL A 65 -10.10 -7.43 -9.56
CA VAL A 65 -10.50 -6.02 -9.79
C VAL A 65 -11.78 -5.94 -10.63
N GLN A 66 -11.93 -6.81 -11.63
CA GLN A 66 -13.11 -6.91 -12.49
C GLN A 66 -14.34 -7.36 -11.67
N GLU A 67 -14.21 -8.41 -10.84
CA GLU A 67 -15.29 -8.92 -9.99
C GLU A 67 -15.74 -7.89 -8.95
N LEU A 68 -14.80 -7.23 -8.27
CA LEU A 68 -15.09 -6.15 -7.33
C LEU A 68 -15.88 -5.00 -7.99
N CYS A 69 -15.50 -4.63 -9.22
CA CYS A 69 -16.17 -3.55 -9.94
C CYS A 69 -17.57 -3.95 -10.44
N ASP A 70 -17.77 -5.18 -10.90
CA ASP A 70 -19.09 -5.67 -11.33
C ASP A 70 -20.07 -5.74 -10.15
N TYR A 71 -19.62 -6.34 -9.02
CA TYR A 71 -20.41 -6.48 -7.78
C TYR A 71 -20.92 -5.15 -7.24
N PHE A 72 -20.07 -4.10 -7.26
CA PHE A 72 -20.44 -2.75 -6.82
C PHE A 72 -20.96 -1.83 -7.94
N HIS A 73 -21.20 -2.36 -9.15
CA HIS A 73 -21.67 -1.64 -10.34
C HIS A 73 -20.85 -0.37 -10.65
N ILE A 74 -19.52 -0.51 -10.58
CA ILE A 74 -18.54 0.57 -10.74
C ILE A 74 -18.19 0.72 -12.23
N GLU A 75 -18.16 1.95 -12.73
CA GLU A 75 -17.80 2.24 -14.12
C GLU A 75 -16.42 1.69 -14.49
N GLU A 76 -16.30 1.12 -15.70
CA GLU A 76 -15.06 0.56 -16.25
C GLU A 76 -13.87 1.53 -16.20
N ARG A 77 -14.13 2.85 -16.29
CA ARG A 77 -13.12 3.91 -16.13
C ARG A 77 -12.43 3.87 -14.76
N HIS A 78 -13.15 3.50 -13.70
CA HIS A 78 -12.59 3.33 -12.36
C HIS A 78 -11.94 1.95 -12.20
N ALA A 79 -12.51 0.89 -12.81
CA ALA A 79 -11.90 -0.45 -12.83
C ALA A 79 -10.49 -0.45 -13.47
N ARG A 80 -10.32 0.18 -14.64
CA ARG A 80 -9.00 0.35 -15.28
C ARG A 80 -8.01 1.08 -14.38
N ARG A 81 -8.42 2.22 -13.79
CA ARG A 81 -7.55 3.00 -12.89
C ARG A 81 -7.16 2.22 -11.64
N LEU A 82 -8.08 1.43 -11.08
CA LEU A 82 -7.80 0.56 -9.94
C LEU A 82 -6.78 -0.52 -10.33
N SER A 83 -6.93 -1.16 -11.50
CA SER A 83 -5.95 -2.11 -12.03
C SER A 83 -4.56 -1.48 -12.20
N ASP A 84 -4.45 -0.28 -12.77
CA ASP A 84 -3.17 0.42 -12.93
C ASP A 84 -2.50 0.80 -11.60
N ILE A 85 -3.28 1.14 -10.57
CA ILE A 85 -2.77 1.34 -9.20
C ILE A 85 -2.28 -0.01 -8.62
N MET A 86 -3.06 -1.08 -8.79
CA MET A 86 -2.73 -2.41 -8.26
C MET A 86 -1.49 -3.05 -8.89
N LYS A 87 -1.21 -2.78 -10.17
CA LYS A 87 0.05 -3.18 -10.84
C LYS A 87 1.30 -2.70 -10.07
N ASN A 88 1.20 -1.60 -9.32
CA ASN A 88 2.28 -1.05 -8.50
C ASN A 88 2.31 -1.57 -7.04
N ARG A 89 1.30 -2.35 -6.62
CA ARG A 89 1.12 -2.81 -5.22
C ARG A 89 0.88 -4.32 -5.10
N GLN A 90 1.41 -5.10 -6.06
CA GLN A 90 1.24 -6.56 -6.14
C GLN A 90 1.59 -7.31 -4.83
N GLU A 91 2.53 -6.80 -4.04
CA GLU A 91 2.90 -7.36 -2.72
C GLU A 91 1.80 -7.28 -1.65
N THR A 92 0.89 -6.31 -1.74
CA THR A 92 -0.21 -6.07 -0.77
C THR A 92 -1.59 -6.26 -1.39
N PHE A 93 -1.66 -6.67 -2.67
CA PHE A 93 -2.88 -6.79 -3.48
C PHE A 93 -4.05 -7.46 -2.76
N VAL A 94 -3.84 -8.64 -2.17
CA VAL A 94 -4.91 -9.40 -1.49
C VAL A 94 -5.43 -8.67 -0.26
N GLU A 95 -4.53 -8.13 0.58
CA GLU A 95 -4.91 -7.40 1.80
C GLU A 95 -5.58 -6.06 1.47
N ASP A 96 -5.23 -5.43 0.34
CA ASP A 96 -5.88 -4.23 -0.16
C ASP A 96 -7.26 -4.53 -0.79
N MET A 97 -7.41 -5.61 -1.55
CA MET A 97 -8.68 -6.00 -2.17
C MET A 97 -9.71 -6.44 -1.12
N GLU A 98 -9.31 -7.23 -0.12
CA GLU A 98 -10.18 -7.51 1.03
C GLU A 98 -10.61 -6.22 1.78
N ARG A 99 -9.69 -5.25 1.90
CA ARG A 99 -9.96 -3.97 2.58
C ARG A 99 -10.87 -3.06 1.75
N LEU A 100 -10.76 -3.08 0.43
CA LEU A 100 -11.69 -2.40 -0.46
C LEU A 100 -13.09 -3.00 -0.35
N TYR A 101 -13.22 -4.34 -0.39
CA TYR A 101 -14.54 -5.00 -0.33
C TYR A 101 -15.32 -4.61 0.93
N ASP A 102 -14.76 -4.80 2.12
CA ASP A 102 -15.41 -4.45 3.41
C ASP A 102 -15.77 -2.95 3.51
N VAL A 103 -14.92 -2.07 2.97
CA VAL A 103 -15.14 -0.63 2.98
C VAL A 103 -16.22 -0.19 1.98
N LEU A 104 -16.34 -0.88 0.84
CA LEU A 104 -17.34 -0.60 -0.20
C LEU A 104 -18.71 -1.21 0.16
N GLU A 105 -18.75 -2.40 0.76
CA GLU A 105 -19.99 -3.06 1.24
C GLU A 105 -20.72 -2.19 2.27
N ARG A 106 -19.97 -1.52 3.15
CA ARG A 106 -20.50 -0.61 4.17
C ARG A 106 -20.82 0.81 3.65
N ALA A 107 -20.65 1.08 2.35
CA ALA A 107 -20.73 2.43 1.79
C ALA A 107 -22.07 2.76 1.12
N ASN A 108 -22.65 3.91 1.46
CA ASN A 108 -23.83 4.47 0.76
C ASN A 108 -23.57 4.87 -0.72
N SER A 109 -22.32 4.81 -1.19
CA SER A 109 -21.91 5.23 -2.54
C SER A 109 -20.54 4.61 -2.90
N PRO A 110 -20.48 3.31 -3.27
CA PRO A 110 -19.22 2.59 -3.43
C PRO A 110 -18.30 3.20 -4.51
N ALA A 111 -18.82 3.51 -5.70
CA ALA A 111 -18.01 4.13 -6.76
C ALA A 111 -17.34 5.45 -6.33
N GLY A 112 -18.07 6.32 -5.60
CA GLY A 112 -17.52 7.57 -5.07
C GLY A 112 -16.46 7.35 -3.99
N LEU A 113 -16.66 6.36 -3.12
CA LEU A 113 -15.67 5.99 -2.09
C LEU A 113 -14.42 5.33 -2.70
N LEU A 114 -14.57 4.53 -3.76
CA LEU A 114 -13.43 3.95 -4.48
C LEU A 114 -12.54 5.05 -5.08
N VAL A 115 -13.09 6.15 -5.58
CA VAL A 115 -12.29 7.29 -6.07
C VAL A 115 -11.45 7.92 -4.95
N VAL A 116 -11.97 7.98 -3.71
CA VAL A 116 -11.19 8.41 -2.54
C VAL A 116 -10.12 7.37 -2.18
N LYS A 117 -10.46 6.08 -2.21
CA LYS A 117 -9.51 5.01 -1.88
C LYS A 117 -8.36 4.89 -2.89
N MET A 118 -8.65 4.96 -4.18
CA MET A 118 -7.63 5.05 -5.24
C MET A 118 -6.69 6.24 -5.00
N ARG A 119 -7.21 7.40 -4.55
CA ARG A 119 -6.38 8.55 -4.21
C ARG A 119 -5.53 8.31 -2.96
N GLU A 120 -6.07 7.73 -1.90
CA GLU A 120 -5.25 7.35 -0.73
C GLU A 120 -4.13 6.35 -1.11
N MET A 121 -4.36 5.47 -2.09
CA MET A 121 -3.33 4.56 -2.63
C MET A 121 -2.26 5.31 -3.42
N GLU A 122 -2.64 6.25 -4.30
CA GLU A 122 -1.71 7.12 -5.05
C GLU A 122 -0.88 8.03 -4.12
N GLU A 123 -1.46 8.46 -3.00
CA GLU A 123 -0.78 9.26 -1.96
C GLU A 123 0.00 8.41 -0.95
N GLY A 124 0.02 7.08 -1.09
CA GLY A 124 0.72 6.15 -0.19
C GLY A 124 0.14 6.07 1.23
N THR A 125 -1.07 6.59 1.44
CA THR A 125 -1.76 6.63 2.76
C THR A 125 -2.80 5.52 2.94
N PHE A 126 -3.14 4.78 1.88
CA PHE A 126 -3.97 3.59 1.96
C PHE A 126 -3.17 2.42 2.55
N VAL A 127 -3.65 1.90 3.67
CA VAL A 127 -3.19 0.64 4.24
C VAL A 127 -4.29 -0.40 4.10
N GLY A 128 -3.94 -1.60 3.66
CA GLY A 128 -4.84 -2.73 3.49
C GLY A 128 -5.37 -3.31 4.80
N LYS A 129 -5.73 -4.59 4.79
CA LYS A 129 -6.30 -5.31 5.94
C LYS A 129 -5.24 -5.69 6.98
N VAL A 130 -4.63 -4.67 7.60
CA VAL A 130 -3.59 -4.82 8.62
C VAL A 130 -4.13 -5.64 9.79
N LYS A 131 -3.43 -6.73 10.10
CA LYS A 131 -3.67 -7.56 11.28
C LYS A 131 -3.35 -6.73 12.52
N ALA A 132 -4.34 -6.49 13.37
CA ALA A 132 -4.15 -5.72 14.60
C ALA A 132 -3.04 -6.34 15.45
N ASP A 133 -2.00 -5.55 15.72
CA ASP A 133 -0.82 -6.00 16.46
C ASP A 133 -1.18 -6.47 17.87
N LYS A 134 -0.35 -7.36 18.41
CA LYS A 134 -0.60 -8.06 19.67
C LYS A 134 -0.85 -7.09 20.82
N ASP A 135 -0.14 -5.96 20.82
CA ASP A 135 -0.25 -4.90 21.82
C ASP A 135 -1.54 -4.10 21.67
N LEU A 136 -2.00 -3.80 20.45
CA LEU A 136 -3.31 -3.18 20.21
C LEU A 136 -4.45 -4.13 20.55
N ALA A 137 -4.33 -5.42 20.24
CA ALA A 137 -5.30 -6.45 20.62
C ALA A 137 -5.33 -6.65 22.16
N ALA A 138 -4.18 -6.52 22.84
CA ALA A 138 -4.10 -6.56 24.30
C ALA A 138 -4.80 -5.34 24.94
N VAL A 139 -4.54 -4.13 24.44
CA VAL A 139 -5.26 -2.90 24.84
C VAL A 139 -6.76 -3.04 24.58
N SER A 140 -7.16 -3.50 23.39
CA SER A 140 -8.57 -3.70 23.03
C SER A 140 -9.28 -4.67 23.98
N LYS A 141 -8.61 -5.76 24.36
CA LYS A 141 -9.12 -6.73 25.33
C LYS A 141 -9.10 -6.21 26.79
N LYS A 142 -8.12 -5.41 27.18
CA LYS A 142 -8.03 -4.78 28.53
C LYS A 142 -9.16 -3.80 28.77
N TYR A 143 -9.47 -2.93 27.79
CA TYR A 143 -10.49 -1.89 27.91
C TYR A 143 -11.85 -2.25 27.30
N LYS A 144 -11.99 -3.43 26.67
CA LYS A 144 -13.21 -3.85 25.94
C LYS A 144 -13.61 -2.84 24.86
N LEU A 145 -12.65 -2.51 24.00
CA LEU A 145 -12.89 -1.70 22.81
C LEU A 145 -13.82 -2.43 21.83
N ASP A 146 -14.73 -1.69 21.21
CA ASP A 146 -15.58 -2.21 20.13
C ASP A 146 -14.75 -2.44 18.85
N GLU A 147 -15.12 -3.44 18.05
CA GLU A 147 -14.46 -3.80 16.78
C GLU A 147 -14.20 -2.58 15.86
N GLN A 148 -15.16 -1.65 15.79
CA GLN A 148 -15.05 -0.43 15.01
C GLN A 148 -13.97 0.53 15.55
N ALA A 149 -13.77 0.59 16.86
CA ALA A 149 -12.70 1.39 17.47
C ALA A 149 -11.33 0.71 17.28
N GLU A 150 -11.25 -0.62 17.44
CA GLU A 150 -10.03 -1.39 17.19
C GLU A 150 -9.57 -1.28 15.72
N SER A 151 -10.46 -1.54 14.75
CA SER A 151 -10.12 -1.51 13.32
C SER A 151 -9.73 -0.10 12.84
N LYS A 152 -10.27 0.96 13.45
CA LYS A 152 -9.86 2.34 13.16
C LYS A 152 -8.55 2.74 13.86
N LEU A 153 -8.29 2.25 15.08
CA LEU A 153 -6.98 2.42 15.70
C LEU A 153 -5.88 1.70 14.91
N ALA A 154 -6.15 0.50 14.42
CA ALA A 154 -5.22 -0.25 13.56
C ALA A 154 -4.91 0.52 12.25
N ASP A 155 -5.96 1.01 11.55
CA ASP A 155 -5.85 1.76 10.29
C ASP A 155 -4.99 3.03 10.39
N ILE A 156 -5.02 3.72 11.54
CA ILE A 156 -4.18 4.91 11.77
C ILE A 156 -2.80 4.53 12.30
N LEU A 157 -2.70 3.61 13.26
CA LEU A 157 -1.40 3.20 13.83
C LEU A 157 -0.49 2.50 12.81
N ALA A 158 -1.05 1.87 11.78
CA ALA A 158 -0.29 1.25 10.70
C ALA A 158 0.28 2.26 9.67
N ARG A 159 -0.08 3.55 9.77
CA ARG A 159 0.51 4.64 8.97
C ARG A 159 1.81 5.18 9.60
N TYR A 160 2.25 4.62 10.72
CA TYR A 160 3.41 5.04 11.49
C TYR A 160 4.41 3.90 11.68
N ASP A 161 5.70 4.22 11.60
CA ASP A 161 6.77 3.30 11.97
C ASP A 161 6.63 2.81 13.43
N ASP A 162 7.18 1.62 13.70
CA ASP A 162 7.12 0.93 15.00
C ASP A 162 7.49 1.80 16.22
N VAL A 163 8.47 2.70 16.04
CA VAL A 163 8.99 3.60 17.09
C VAL A 163 7.97 4.67 17.51
N PRO A 164 7.49 5.58 16.65
CA PRO A 164 6.42 6.53 17.02
C PRO A 164 5.11 5.80 17.36
N ARG A 165 4.80 4.69 16.69
CA ARG A 165 3.61 3.87 16.95
C ARG A 165 3.54 3.38 18.40
N SER A 166 4.65 2.85 18.92
CA SER A 166 4.75 2.41 20.32
C SER A 166 4.51 3.56 21.31
N GLY A 167 5.00 4.77 20.99
CA GLY A 167 4.73 5.98 21.77
C GLY A 167 3.24 6.34 21.80
N TYR A 168 2.58 6.34 20.63
CA TYR A 168 1.14 6.59 20.55
C TYR A 168 0.32 5.54 21.30
N LEU A 169 0.69 4.25 21.26
CA LEU A 169 -0.02 3.19 21.99
C LEU A 169 0.00 3.42 23.52
N ILE A 170 1.13 3.85 24.06
CA ILE A 170 1.27 4.23 25.49
C ILE A 170 0.46 5.49 25.83
N GLU A 171 0.38 6.47 24.92
CA GLU A 171 -0.50 7.63 25.12
C GLU A 171 -1.99 7.22 25.09
N ILE A 172 -2.41 6.41 24.12
CA ILE A 172 -3.78 5.89 24.01
C ILE A 172 -4.17 5.19 25.32
N GLU A 173 -3.35 4.25 25.79
CA GLU A 173 -3.63 3.50 27.02
C GLU A 173 -3.91 4.43 28.21
N ARG A 174 -3.07 5.44 28.44
CA ARG A 174 -3.26 6.44 29.52
C ARG A 174 -4.57 7.23 29.41
N HIS A 175 -5.04 7.51 28.20
CA HIS A 175 -6.34 8.17 27.98
C HIS A 175 -7.53 7.20 28.14
N LEU A 176 -7.34 5.90 27.91
CA LEU A 176 -8.34 4.87 28.19
C LEU A 176 -8.46 4.58 29.70
N GLU A 177 -7.35 4.59 30.45
CA GLU A 177 -7.33 4.32 31.91
C GLU A 177 -8.18 5.29 32.73
N VAL A 178 -8.19 6.57 32.33
CA VAL A 178 -9.02 7.62 32.97
C VAL A 178 -10.45 7.69 32.45
N SER A 179 -10.82 6.87 31.44
CA SER A 179 -12.13 6.90 30.81
C SER A 179 -13.06 5.79 31.31
N ASN A 180 -14.33 6.13 31.51
CA ASN A 180 -15.41 5.14 31.72
C ASN A 180 -16.12 4.73 30.41
N ARG A 181 -15.68 5.27 29.26
CA ARG A 181 -16.18 4.92 27.91
C ARG A 181 -15.03 4.80 26.91
N PRO A 182 -14.16 3.77 27.04
CA PRO A 182 -12.93 3.64 26.28
C PRO A 182 -13.10 3.70 24.76
N SER A 183 -14.10 3.03 24.17
CA SER A 183 -14.36 3.11 22.72
C SER A 183 -14.70 4.52 22.23
N ALA A 184 -15.47 5.28 23.00
CA ALA A 184 -15.79 6.67 22.66
C ALA A 184 -14.53 7.57 22.78
N MET A 185 -13.70 7.32 23.79
CA MET A 185 -12.42 8.02 23.96
C MET A 185 -11.47 7.71 22.79
N ALA A 186 -11.26 6.44 22.45
CA ALA A 186 -10.48 6.03 21.28
C ALA A 186 -10.93 6.74 20.01
N MET A 187 -12.24 6.75 19.71
CA MET A 187 -12.81 7.44 18.55
C MET A 187 -12.56 8.96 18.54
N MET A 188 -12.47 9.61 19.71
CA MET A 188 -12.07 11.02 19.81
C MET A 188 -10.56 11.22 19.60
N LEU A 189 -9.72 10.27 20.02
CA LEU A 189 -8.27 10.31 19.85
C LEU A 189 -7.84 10.03 18.40
N LEU A 190 -8.57 9.20 17.65
CA LEU A 190 -8.32 8.90 16.22
C LEU A 190 -8.01 10.15 15.40
N ARG A 191 -8.77 11.24 15.62
CA ARG A 191 -8.59 12.49 14.89
C ARG A 191 -7.22 13.13 15.17
N LYS A 192 -6.78 13.15 16.43
CA LYS A 192 -5.44 13.67 16.79
C LYS A 192 -4.33 12.78 16.23
N LEU A 193 -4.51 11.46 16.32
CA LEU A 193 -3.56 10.48 15.75
C LEU A 193 -3.41 10.70 14.25
N GLY A 194 -4.51 10.79 13.49
CA GLY A 194 -4.46 11.06 12.04
C GLY A 194 -3.95 12.45 11.66
N GLU A 195 -4.07 13.45 12.55
CA GLU A 195 -3.44 14.76 12.41
C GLU A 195 -1.95 14.77 12.88
N GLY A 196 -1.39 13.62 13.31
CA GLY A 196 -0.01 13.48 13.78
C GLY A 196 0.30 14.20 15.10
N GLN A 197 -0.73 14.51 15.89
CA GLN A 197 -0.63 15.29 17.12
C GLN A 197 -0.50 14.39 18.35
N SER A 198 0.38 14.76 19.28
CA SER A 198 0.42 14.18 20.63
C SER A 198 -0.96 14.27 21.28
N LEU A 199 -1.41 13.19 21.90
CA LEU A 199 -2.74 13.13 22.52
C LEU A 199 -2.86 14.08 23.71
N GLY A 200 -1.72 14.40 24.33
CA GLY A 200 -1.59 15.29 25.47
C GLY A 200 -1.72 14.54 26.79
N LYS A 201 -1.74 15.29 27.91
CA LYS A 201 -1.94 14.69 29.24
C LYS A 201 -3.36 14.11 29.35
N PRO A 202 -3.55 12.92 29.95
CA PRO A 202 -4.87 12.41 30.28
C PRO A 202 -5.59 13.36 31.24
N GLY A 203 -6.93 13.32 31.20
CA GLY A 203 -7.78 14.05 32.13
C GLY A 203 -7.72 13.50 33.56
N GLN A 204 -8.52 14.06 34.46
CA GLN A 204 -8.80 13.41 35.74
C GLN A 204 -9.58 12.11 35.50
N PRO A 205 -9.37 11.05 36.32
CA PRO A 205 -10.11 9.80 36.19
C PRO A 205 -11.61 10.05 36.35
N ALA A 206 -12.40 9.59 35.39
CA ALA A 206 -13.85 9.64 35.47
C ALA A 206 -14.36 8.59 36.49
N PRO A 207 -15.45 8.84 37.23
CA PRO A 207 -16.09 7.82 38.04
C PRO A 207 -16.53 6.64 37.15
N GLY A 208 -16.20 5.42 37.57
CA GLY A 208 -16.33 4.20 36.78
C GLY A 208 -15.23 3.96 35.74
N SER A 209 -14.13 4.72 35.74
CA SER A 209 -12.95 4.46 34.89
C SER A 209 -12.11 3.29 35.40
N TYR A 210 -11.09 2.86 34.64
CA TYR A 210 -10.26 1.71 35.04
C TYR A 210 -9.50 1.97 36.34
N LEU A 211 -8.96 3.18 36.51
CA LEU A 211 -8.27 3.59 37.74
C LEU A 211 -9.24 3.72 38.93
N ASP A 212 -10.38 4.39 38.74
CA ASP A 212 -11.40 4.59 39.78
C ASP A 212 -11.95 3.27 40.35
N ASN A 213 -12.18 2.27 39.49
CA ASN A 213 -12.56 0.91 39.92
C ASN A 213 -11.41 0.15 40.61
N ALA A 214 -10.15 0.37 40.18
CA ALA A 214 -8.98 -0.28 40.78
C ALA A 214 -8.67 0.27 42.18
N GLU A 215 -8.75 1.60 42.37
CA GLU A 215 -8.61 2.25 43.68
C GLU A 215 -9.79 1.91 44.61
N SER A 216 -11.00 1.75 44.08
CA SER A 216 -12.19 1.33 44.84
C SER A 216 -12.23 -0.17 45.19
N SER A 217 -11.20 -0.95 44.84
CA SER A 217 -11.10 -2.40 45.09
C SER A 217 -10.07 -2.78 46.16
N ILE A 218 -9.68 -1.83 47.02
CA ILE A 218 -8.62 -1.94 48.04
C ILE A 218 -9.19 -1.65 49.44
#